data_AF-A0A9E3A0X1-F1
#
_entry.id   AF-A0A9E3A0X1-F1
#
_cell.length_a   1.000
_cell.length_b   1.000
_cell.length_c   1.000
_cell.angle_alpha   90.00
_cell.angle_beta   90.00
_cell.angle_gamma   90.00
#
_symmetry.space_group_name_H-M   'P 1'
#
loop_
_entity.id
_entity.type
_entity.pdbx_description
1 polymer ?
#
loop_
_entity_poly.entity_id
_entity_poly.type
_entity_poly.pdbx_seq_one_letter_code
_entity_poly.pdbx_strand_id
1 'polypeptide(L)' 'MPVVKVSDIAFARLQSPDLDLAERFLLDFGMVRSARTATALYMRGTGPAHHIHVTHLGEPRFVGLAFHV' A
#
# COMPACT_ATOMS: atom_id res chain seq x y z
N MET A 1 1.93 9.38 30.96
CA MET A 1 2.45 9.50 29.58
C MET A 1 1.34 9.06 28.62
N PRO A 2 0.91 9.88 27.65
CA PRO A 2 -0.02 9.42 26.64
C PRO A 2 0.74 8.53 25.66
N VAL A 3 0.45 7.23 25.66
CA VAL A 3 0.98 6.26 24.69
C VAL A 3 -0.20 5.73 23.90
N VAL A 4 -0.13 5.84 22.57
CA VAL A 4 -1.12 5.24 21.68
C VAL A 4 -0.84 3.73 21.59
N LYS A 5 -1.86 2.91 21.86
CA LYS A 5 -1.75 1.45 21.75
C LYS A 5 -2.11 1.02 20.34
N VAL A 6 -1.12 0.59 19.57
CA VAL A 6 -1.33 0.02 18.23
C VAL A 6 -1.83 -1.41 18.35
N SER A 7 -2.88 -1.76 17.60
CA SER A 7 -3.42 -3.12 17.54
C SER A 7 -2.90 -3.93 16.35
N ASP A 8 -2.64 -3.26 15.22
CA ASP A 8 -2.20 -3.91 13.98
C ASP A 8 -1.58 -2.91 12.97
N ILE A 9 -0.88 -3.44 11.96
CA ILE A 9 -0.47 -2.68 10.77
C ILE A 9 -1.65 -2.64 9.80
N ALA A 10 -2.08 -1.44 9.40
CA ALA A 10 -3.15 -1.26 8.43
C ALA A 10 -2.67 -1.45 6.99
N PHE A 11 -1.63 -0.71 6.59
CA PHE A 11 -1.04 -0.81 5.24
C PHE A 11 0.36 -0.17 5.18
N ALA A 12 1.14 -0.60 4.19
CA ALA A 12 2.42 0.03 3.83
C ALA A 12 2.24 1.08 2.73
N ARG A 13 3.03 2.16 2.78
CA ARG A 13 3.12 3.19 1.72
C ARG A 13 4.52 3.22 1.12
N LEU A 14 4.58 3.10 -0.20
CA LEU A 14 5.79 3.15 -1.01
C LEU A 14 5.66 4.18 -2.14
N GLN A 15 6.79 4.52 -2.76
CA GLN A 15 6.84 5.26 -4.02
C GLN A 15 7.49 4.42 -5.13
N SER A 16 6.99 4.56 -6.35
CA SER A 16 7.54 3.97 -7.57
C SER A 16 7.48 4.97 -8.73
N PRO A 17 8.51 5.06 -9.58
CA PRO A 17 8.51 5.96 -10.73
C PRO A 17 7.58 5.47 -11.85
N ASP A 18 7.20 4.18 -11.81
CA ASP A 18 6.29 3.56 -12.76
C ASP A 18 5.22 2.76 -12.00
N LEU A 19 3.97 3.21 -12.08
CA LEU A 19 2.82 2.54 -11.46
C LEU A 19 2.35 1.32 -12.25
N ASP A 20 2.59 1.26 -13.55
CA ASP A 20 2.27 0.08 -14.37
C ASP A 20 3.23 -1.07 -14.06
N LEU A 21 4.52 -0.77 -13.90
CA LEU A 21 5.50 -1.76 -13.45
C LEU A 21 5.19 -2.26 -12.03
N ALA A 22 4.88 -1.34 -11.11
CA ALA A 22 4.49 -1.71 -9.76
C ALA A 22 3.22 -2.57 -9.74
N GLU A 23 2.19 -2.20 -10.52
CA GLU A 23 0.96 -2.98 -10.59
C GLU A 23 1.20 -4.38 -11.14
N ARG A 24 1.94 -4.51 -12.25
CA ARG A 24 2.29 -5.82 -12.83
C ARG A 24 2.97 -6.72 -11.80
N PHE A 25 4.02 -6.22 -11.14
CA PHE A 25 4.72 -6.98 -10.11
C PHE A 25 3.78 -7.43 -8.98
N LEU A 26 2.91 -6.54 -8.49
CA LEU A 26 2.02 -6.84 -7.37
C LEU A 26 0.90 -7.81 -7.77
N LEU A 27 0.44 -7.77 -9.02
CA LEU A 27 -0.47 -8.78 -9.57
C LEU A 27 0.22 -10.15 -9.68
N ASP A 28 1.44 -10.19 -10.21
CA ASP A 28 2.23 -11.44 -10.33
C ASP A 28 2.58 -12.02 -8.96
N PHE A 29 2.80 -11.16 -7.95
CA PHE A 29 2.98 -11.56 -6.55
C PHE A 29 1.72 -12.19 -5.93
N GLY A 30 0.55 -11.99 -6.55
CA GLY A 30 -0.73 -12.53 -6.08
C GLY A 30 -1.58 -11.55 -5.29
N MET A 31 -1.25 -10.25 -5.32
CA MET A 31 -2.16 -9.22 -4.82
C MET A 31 -3.26 -8.91 -5.85
N VAL A 32 -4.32 -8.25 -5.37
CA VAL A 32 -5.41 -7.79 -6.21
C VAL A 32 -5.46 -6.26 -6.17
N ARG A 33 -5.67 -5.63 -7.33
CA ARG A 33 -5.92 -4.18 -7.40
C ARG A 33 -7.27 -3.87 -6.77
N SER A 34 -7.24 -2.99 -5.77
CA SER A 34 -8.44 -2.47 -5.11
C SER A 34 -8.90 -1.17 -5.76
N ALA A 35 -7.98 -0.24 -5.99
CA ALA A 35 -8.25 1.03 -6.66
C ALA A 35 -6.98 1.56 -7.35
N ARG A 36 -7.16 2.43 -8.33
CA ARG A 36 -6.07 3.14 -9.01
C ARG A 36 -6.50 4.56 -9.37
N THR A 37 -5.57 5.50 -9.23
CA THR A 37 -5.68 6.89 -9.68
C THR A 37 -4.51 7.22 -10.60
N ALA A 38 -4.45 8.47 -11.09
CA ALA A 38 -3.31 8.95 -11.87
C ALA A 38 -1.99 8.96 -11.09
N THR A 39 -2.04 9.00 -9.76
CA THR A 39 -0.85 9.21 -8.90
C THR A 39 -0.68 8.16 -7.80
N ALA A 40 -1.58 7.18 -7.70
CA ALA A 40 -1.51 6.14 -6.71
C ALA A 40 -2.15 4.82 -7.15
N LEU A 41 -1.60 3.72 -6.64
CA LEU A 41 -2.08 2.35 -6.78
C LEU A 41 -2.37 1.77 -5.40
N TYR A 42 -3.55 1.18 -5.23
CA TYR A 42 -3.98 0.55 -3.98
C TYR A 42 -4.18 -0.94 -4.22
N MET A 43 -3.39 -1.77 -3.53
CA MET A 43 -3.43 -3.23 -3.64
C MET A 43 -3.91 -3.87 -2.33
N ARG A 44 -4.62 -4.99 -2.46
CA ARG A 44 -5.16 -5.78 -1.35
C ARG A 44 -4.74 -7.24 -1.44
N GLY A 45 -4.69 -7.90 -0.30
CA GLY A 45 -4.61 -9.37 -0.22
C GLY A 45 -5.98 -10.03 -0.26
N THR A 46 -6.06 -11.27 0.22
CA THR A 46 -7.29 -12.09 0.25
C THR A 46 -8.24 -11.72 1.40
N GLY A 47 -7.79 -10.91 2.36
CA GLY A 47 -8.59 -10.44 3.49
C GLY A 47 -9.61 -9.36 3.15
N PRO A 48 -10.46 -8.94 4.12
CA PRO A 48 -11.57 -8.02 3.90
C PRO A 48 -11.14 -6.56 3.76
N ALA A 49 -9.92 -6.20 4.18
CA ALA A 49 -9.43 -4.83 4.12
C ALA A 49 -9.46 -4.26 2.70
N HIS A 50 -9.83 -2.99 2.57
CA HIS A 50 -9.86 -2.30 1.28
C HIS A 50 -8.50 -2.38 0.59
N HIS A 51 -7.40 -2.17 1.33
CA HIS A 51 -6.04 -2.27 0.83
C HIS A 51 -5.07 -2.53 1.98
N ILE A 52 -3.93 -3.13 1.67
CA ILE A 52 -2.81 -3.33 2.61
C ILE A 52 -1.49 -2.76 2.06
N HIS A 53 -1.51 -2.26 0.83
CA HIS A 53 -0.35 -1.71 0.15
C HIS A 53 -0.76 -0.52 -0.73
N VAL A 54 -0.06 0.59 -0.59
CA VAL A 54 -0.23 1.80 -1.43
C VAL A 54 1.10 2.12 -2.08
N THR A 55 1.08 2.28 -3.41
CA THR A 55 2.22 2.81 -4.17
C THR A 55 1.85 4.16 -4.74
N HIS A 56 2.59 5.19 -4.37
CA HIS A 56 2.47 6.54 -4.94
C HIS A 56 3.45 6.71 -6.10
N LEU A 57 3.06 7.50 -7.10
CA LEU A 57 3.98 7.88 -8.18
C LEU A 57 5.11 8.78 -7.62
N GLY A 58 6.35 8.47 -7.95
CA GLY A 58 7.52 9.27 -7.57
C GLY A 58 8.79 8.44 -7.43
N GLU A 59 9.90 9.07 -7.03
CA GLU A 59 11.18 8.37 -6.85
C GLU A 59 11.10 7.22 -5.83
N PRO A 60 11.78 6.08 -6.06
CA PRO A 60 11.70 4.91 -5.19
C PRO A 60 11.99 5.24 -3.72
N ARG A 61 11.02 4.99 -2.85
CA ARG A 61 11.13 5.29 -1.42
C ARG A 61 10.14 4.48 -0.59
N PHE A 62 10.56 4.09 0.61
CA PHE A 62 9.65 3.71 1.68
C PHE A 62 9.10 4.98 2.36
N VAL A 63 7.78 5.18 2.29
CA VAL A 63 7.13 6.39 2.85
C VAL A 63 6.74 6.17 4.30
N GLY A 64 6.24 4.98 4.65
CA GLY A 64 5.89 4.64 6.03
C GLY A 64 4.80 3.58 6.13
N LEU A 65 4.38 3.31 7.37
CA LEU A 65 3.26 2.44 7.71
C LEU A 65 2.08 3.25 8.25
N ALA A 66 0.89 2.74 8.03
CA ALA A 66 -0.30 3.12 8.78
C ALA A 66 -0.65 2.03 9.79
N PHE A 67 -1.19 2.42 10.94
CA PHE A 67 -1.50 1.51 12.05
C PHE A 67 -2.96 1.65 12.46
N HIS A 68 -3.55 0.53 12.89
CA HIS A 68 -4.78 0.54 13.67
C HIS A 68 -4.44 0.80 15.14
N VAL A 69 -5.23 1.66 15.80
CA VAL A 69 -5.05 2.11 17.19
C VAL A 69 -6.34 1.98 17.97
#